data_AF-A0A932YU51-F1
#
_entry.id   AF-A0A932YU51-F1
#
_cell.length_a   1.000
_cell.length_b   1.000
_cell.length_c   1.000
_cell.angle_alpha   90.00
_cell.angle_beta   90.00
_cell.angle_gamma   90.00
#
_symmetry.space_group_name_H-M   'P 1'
#
loop_
_entity.id
_entity.type
_entity.pdbx_description
1 polymer ?
#
loop_
_entity_poly.entity_id
_entity_poly.type
_entity_poly.pdbx_seq_one_letter_code
_entity_poly.pdbx_strand_id
1 'polypeptide(L)'
;MEERRPSLPQEIARAILEGFDRHYRLFRDAAIESRRLFERAAWPAMRSLARERIQMYDLRVQEAVEALLARFPEAARDESLWPAIKLAYIGMLHEHKQPECAETFYNSVACQVLHRRYYHNEFIFWRPAVATEHLEGERPTYRCYYPLKDGLRRTLEAIIDSFGLENPWEDRRRDLRNVLRALRGHFPRPLRVRPDLQIQVLASPFFRNKGAYLVGRIINAQRELPFAVPILQNERGELYLDALLVGEDQLLVLFSFARAYFFVDMEVPAAYVSFLRWLMPRKPRAELYMAVGLAKQGKTLFYRDLHYHLKHSSDRFVVAPGIKGLVMLVFTLPSFPYVFKVIRDRFAPPKDIDRQTVIDKYHMVKLHDRVGRMADTLEYSLVALPLERFDPQLLAELERECASAIELDGDELVIGHVYIERRMR
;
A
#
# COMPACT_ATOMS: atom_id res chain seq x y z
N MET A 1 42.30 2.52 -16.54
CA MET A 1 41.01 1.82 -16.47
C MET A 1 40.07 2.55 -17.40
N GLU A 2 39.87 2.01 -18.61
CA GLU A 2 38.88 2.53 -19.55
C GLU A 2 37.49 2.33 -18.95
N GLU A 3 36.79 3.41 -18.63
CA GLU A 3 35.36 3.35 -18.29
C GLU A 3 34.63 2.76 -19.50
N ARG A 4 34.30 1.46 -19.43
CA ARG A 4 33.44 0.80 -20.42
C ARG A 4 32.18 1.62 -20.55
N ARG A 5 31.92 2.17 -21.74
CA ARG A 5 30.64 2.83 -22.04
C ARG A 5 29.50 1.88 -21.64
N PRO A 6 28.47 2.38 -20.94
CA PRO A 6 27.34 1.54 -20.54
C PRO A 6 26.69 0.93 -21.79
N SER A 7 26.35 -0.35 -21.70
CA SER A 7 25.60 -1.03 -22.77
C SER A 7 24.19 -0.45 -22.90
N LEU A 8 23.58 -0.53 -24.08
CA LEU A 8 22.20 -0.05 -24.32
C LEU A 8 21.19 -0.54 -23.26
N PRO A 9 21.17 -1.84 -22.86
CA PRO A 9 20.30 -2.30 -21.77
C PRO A 9 20.53 -1.61 -20.43
N GLN A 10 21.79 -1.26 -20.10
CA GLN A 10 22.11 -0.52 -18.88
C GLN A 10 21.62 0.93 -18.94
N GLU A 11 21.72 1.59 -20.09
CA GLU A 11 21.19 2.94 -20.23
C GLU A 11 19.66 2.99 -20.13
N ILE A 12 18.97 2.02 -20.73
CA ILE A 12 17.51 1.88 -20.61
C ILE A 12 17.12 1.60 -19.16
N ALA A 13 17.79 0.66 -18.49
CA ALA A 13 17.54 0.34 -17.09
C ALA A 13 17.71 1.58 -16.18
N ARG A 14 18.75 2.38 -16.43
CA ARG A 14 18.99 3.63 -15.70
C ARG A 14 17.87 4.65 -15.93
N ALA A 15 17.42 4.83 -17.17
CA ALA A 15 16.32 5.75 -17.46
C ALA A 15 15.01 5.35 -16.77
N ILE A 16 14.71 4.04 -16.69
CA ILE A 16 13.55 3.53 -15.93
C ILE A 16 13.71 3.83 -14.43
N LEU A 17 14.91 3.63 -13.88
CA LEU A 17 15.19 3.90 -12.47
C LEU A 17 15.10 5.40 -12.13
N GLU A 18 15.62 6.27 -12.99
CA GLU A 18 15.51 7.73 -12.84
C GLU A 18 14.04 8.19 -12.82
N GLY A 19 13.19 7.56 -13.64
CA GLY A 19 11.74 7.77 -13.61
C GLY A 19 11.11 7.38 -12.27
N PHE A 20 11.52 6.23 -11.72
CA PHE A 20 11.10 5.79 -10.40
C PHE A 20 11.59 6.72 -9.28
N ASP A 21 12.87 7.12 -9.29
CA ASP A 21 13.45 8.00 -8.28
C ASP A 21 12.75 9.36 -8.25
N ARG A 22 12.40 9.89 -9.43
CA ARG A 22 11.57 11.09 -9.55
C ARG A 22 10.19 10.87 -8.93
N HIS A 23 9.54 9.75 -9.23
CA HIS A 23 8.24 9.42 -8.64
C HIS A 23 8.32 9.36 -7.11
N TYR A 24 9.28 8.61 -6.57
CA TYR A 24 9.37 8.38 -5.13
C TYR A 24 9.75 9.65 -4.37
N ARG A 25 10.58 10.52 -4.95
CA ARG A 25 10.87 11.85 -4.41
C ARG A 25 9.60 12.68 -4.27
N LEU A 26 8.79 12.77 -5.32
CA LEU A 26 7.52 13.52 -5.29
C LEU A 26 6.49 12.90 -4.33
N PHE A 27 6.50 11.57 -4.19
CA PHE A 27 5.68 10.88 -3.19
C PHE A 27 6.07 11.30 -1.76
N ARG A 28 7.37 11.41 -1.47
CA ARG A 28 7.88 11.90 -0.18
C ARG A 28 7.60 13.39 0.02
N ASP A 29 7.76 14.21 -1.02
CA ASP A 29 7.44 15.64 -0.97
C ASP A 29 5.97 15.88 -0.61
N ALA A 30 5.05 15.06 -1.14
CA ALA A 30 3.64 15.11 -0.75
C ALA A 30 3.44 14.75 0.74
N ALA A 31 4.21 13.81 1.30
CA ALA A 31 4.15 13.50 2.72
C ALA A 31 4.68 14.66 3.59
N ILE A 32 5.76 15.32 3.15
CA ILE A 32 6.30 16.51 3.83
C ILE A 32 5.30 17.68 3.75
N GLU A 33 4.67 17.90 2.60
CA GLU A 33 3.65 18.94 2.44
C GLU A 33 2.41 18.65 3.32
N SER A 34 2.02 17.38 3.45
CA SER A 34 0.90 17.00 4.33
C SER A 34 1.10 17.46 5.78
N ARG A 35 2.35 17.47 6.27
CA ARG A 35 2.68 18.03 7.59
C ARG A 35 2.39 19.53 7.66
N ARG A 36 2.87 20.31 6.69
CA ARG A 36 2.64 21.77 6.65
C ARG A 36 1.16 22.10 6.54
N LEU A 37 0.42 21.34 5.73
CA LEU A 37 -1.03 21.50 5.58
C LEU A 37 -1.76 21.14 6.87
N PHE A 38 -1.31 20.11 7.60
CA PHE A 38 -1.81 19.82 8.94
C PHE A 38 -1.54 21.01 9.85
N GLU A 39 -0.30 21.46 10.01
CA GLU A 39 0.09 22.54 10.93
C GLU A 39 -0.69 23.86 10.68
N ARG A 40 -1.05 24.14 9.43
CA ARG A 40 -1.84 25.32 9.03
C ARG A 40 -3.37 25.12 9.08
N ALA A 41 -3.83 23.95 9.51
CA ALA A 41 -5.24 23.54 9.44
C ALA A 41 -5.86 23.66 8.03
N ALA A 42 -5.06 23.49 6.98
CA ALA A 42 -5.45 23.66 5.58
C ALA A 42 -6.17 22.42 5.01
N TRP A 43 -7.30 22.04 5.63
CA TRP A 43 -8.02 20.80 5.32
C TRP A 43 -8.50 20.66 3.86
N PRO A 44 -8.95 21.72 3.18
CA PRO A 44 -9.28 21.62 1.76
C PRO A 44 -8.07 21.24 0.90
N ALA A 45 -6.91 21.86 1.14
CA ALA A 45 -5.68 21.55 0.44
C ALA A 45 -5.18 20.12 0.74
N MET A 46 -5.31 19.66 1.99
CA MET A 46 -5.00 18.27 2.36
C MET A 46 -5.84 17.26 1.54
N ARG A 47 -7.12 17.55 1.30
CA ARG A 47 -7.99 16.70 0.47
C ARG A 47 -7.58 16.72 -1.01
N SER A 48 -7.21 17.88 -1.54
CA SER A 48 -6.69 17.98 -2.92
C SER A 48 -5.39 17.18 -3.07
N LEU A 49 -4.44 17.35 -2.14
CA LEU A 49 -3.19 16.60 -2.13
C LEU A 49 -3.41 15.08 -2.06
N ALA A 50 -4.39 14.63 -1.28
CA ALA A 50 -4.74 13.20 -1.20
C ALA A 50 -5.27 12.65 -2.54
N ARG A 51 -6.07 13.44 -3.27
CA ARG A 51 -6.57 13.08 -4.61
C ARG A 51 -5.45 13.04 -5.64
N GLU A 52 -4.61 14.07 -5.67
CA GLU A 52 -3.48 14.17 -6.60
C GLU A 52 -2.50 13.00 -6.42
N ARG A 53 -2.20 12.62 -5.17
CA ARG A 53 -1.30 11.51 -4.88
C ARG A 53 -1.77 10.17 -5.45
N ILE A 54 -3.08 9.93 -5.55
CA ILE A 54 -3.63 8.67 -6.10
C ILE A 54 -3.25 8.50 -7.58
N GLN A 55 -3.22 9.60 -8.34
CA GLN A 55 -2.92 9.60 -9.78
C GLN A 55 -1.42 9.76 -10.08
N MET A 56 -0.64 10.22 -9.09
CA MET A 56 0.79 10.53 -9.24
C MET A 56 1.61 9.37 -9.81
N TYR A 57 1.33 8.13 -9.43
CA TYR A 57 2.08 6.98 -9.94
C TYR A 57 1.87 6.78 -11.43
N ASP A 58 0.62 6.74 -11.89
CA ASP A 58 0.30 6.44 -13.29
C ASP A 58 0.82 7.55 -14.22
N LEU A 59 0.72 8.81 -13.79
CA LEU A 59 1.32 9.95 -14.49
C LEU A 59 2.85 9.81 -14.60
N ARG A 60 3.53 9.39 -13.52
CA ARG A 60 4.99 9.23 -13.54
C ARG A 60 5.45 8.05 -14.39
N VAL A 61 4.68 6.96 -14.44
CA VAL A 61 4.95 5.84 -15.36
C VAL A 61 4.80 6.32 -16.81
N GLN A 62 3.73 7.05 -17.13
CA GLN A 62 3.52 7.58 -18.48
C GLN A 62 4.67 8.51 -18.91
N GLU A 63 5.04 9.48 -18.08
CA GLU A 63 6.17 10.38 -18.36
C GLU A 63 7.49 9.61 -18.55
N ALA A 64 7.73 8.57 -17.74
CA ALA A 64 8.92 7.74 -17.87
C ALA A 64 8.92 6.94 -19.17
N VAL A 65 7.77 6.40 -19.59
CA VAL A 65 7.62 5.69 -20.88
C VAL A 65 7.85 6.64 -22.05
N GLU A 66 7.22 7.81 -22.05
CA GLU A 66 7.39 8.83 -23.10
C GLU A 66 8.86 9.26 -23.22
N ALA A 67 9.51 9.57 -22.09
CA ALA A 67 10.92 9.94 -22.07
C ALA A 67 11.84 8.78 -22.50
N LEU A 68 11.52 7.55 -22.10
CA LEU A 68 12.27 6.34 -22.48
C LEU A 68 12.20 6.12 -23.99
N LEU A 69 11.02 6.15 -24.59
CA LEU A 69 10.82 5.88 -26.01
C LEU A 69 11.35 7.00 -26.92
N ALA A 70 11.36 8.25 -26.43
CA ALA A 70 12.00 9.36 -27.13
C ALA A 70 13.52 9.18 -27.25
N ARG A 71 14.16 8.58 -26.25
CA ARG A 71 15.62 8.38 -26.21
C ARG A 71 16.06 7.01 -26.73
N PHE A 72 15.26 5.97 -26.51
CA PHE A 72 15.55 4.57 -26.82
C PHE A 72 14.35 3.89 -27.49
N PRO A 73 14.00 4.27 -28.74
CA PRO A 73 12.89 3.65 -29.47
C PRO A 73 13.04 2.13 -29.65
N GLU A 74 14.27 1.61 -29.56
CA GLU A 74 14.60 0.18 -29.59
C GLU A 74 13.90 -0.61 -28.48
N ALA A 75 13.65 0.00 -27.31
CA ALA A 75 12.98 -0.66 -26.18
C ALA A 75 11.57 -1.15 -26.53
N ALA A 76 10.87 -0.47 -27.46
CA ALA A 76 9.57 -0.90 -27.97
C ALA A 76 9.66 -1.80 -29.22
N ARG A 77 10.77 -1.73 -29.97
CA ARG A 77 10.92 -2.46 -31.24
C ARG A 77 11.54 -3.84 -31.07
N ASP A 78 12.36 -4.02 -30.05
CA ASP A 78 13.09 -5.24 -29.78
C ASP A 78 12.82 -5.76 -28.36
N GLU A 79 11.84 -6.67 -28.26
CA GLU A 79 11.46 -7.31 -26.99
C GLU A 79 12.61 -8.14 -26.39
N SER A 80 13.57 -8.61 -27.21
CA SER A 80 14.68 -9.45 -26.77
C SER A 80 15.68 -8.72 -25.87
N LEU A 81 15.62 -7.39 -25.82
CA LEU A 81 16.43 -6.55 -24.93
C LEU A 81 15.96 -6.63 -23.47
N TRP A 82 14.68 -6.89 -23.22
CA TRP A 82 14.08 -6.79 -21.88
C TRP A 82 14.69 -7.70 -20.82
N PRO A 83 15.05 -8.97 -21.10
CA PRO A 83 15.80 -9.79 -20.17
C PRO A 83 17.15 -9.16 -19.76
N ALA A 84 17.88 -8.58 -20.72
CA ALA A 84 19.15 -7.91 -20.44
C ALA A 84 18.96 -6.59 -19.67
N ILE A 85 17.91 -5.82 -20.00
CA ILE A 85 17.54 -4.60 -19.27
C ILE A 85 17.20 -4.95 -17.82
N LYS A 86 16.39 -5.98 -17.59
CA LYS A 86 16.00 -6.46 -16.26
C LYS A 86 17.23 -6.87 -15.44
N LEU A 87 18.16 -7.63 -16.02
CA LEU A 87 19.41 -8.01 -15.37
C LEU A 87 20.25 -6.79 -14.98
N ALA A 88 20.39 -5.81 -15.88
CA ALA A 88 21.07 -4.56 -15.58
C ALA A 88 20.37 -3.78 -14.45
N TYR A 89 19.03 -3.75 -14.46
CA TYR A 89 18.21 -3.09 -13.44
C TYR A 89 18.45 -3.71 -12.06
N ILE A 90 18.46 -5.04 -11.94
CA ILE A 90 18.75 -5.75 -10.67
C ILE A 90 20.07 -5.29 -10.07
N GLY A 91 21.13 -5.14 -10.87
CA GLY A 91 22.43 -4.67 -10.39
C GLY A 91 22.37 -3.27 -9.78
N MET A 92 21.50 -2.39 -10.29
CA MET A 92 21.31 -1.03 -9.77
C MET A 92 20.49 -1.00 -8.47
N LEU A 93 19.70 -2.04 -8.19
CA LEU A 93 18.84 -2.10 -7.02
C LEU A 93 19.58 -2.51 -5.73
N HIS A 94 20.84 -2.96 -5.81
CA HIS A 94 21.57 -3.51 -4.68
C HIS A 94 21.69 -2.55 -3.48
N GLU A 95 22.03 -1.28 -3.75
CA GLU A 95 22.13 -0.23 -2.73
C GLU A 95 20.90 0.69 -2.71
N HIS A 96 19.91 0.37 -3.52
CA HIS A 96 18.71 1.19 -3.63
C HIS A 96 17.86 1.05 -2.37
N LYS A 97 17.36 2.16 -1.83
CA LYS A 97 16.62 2.19 -0.55
C LYS A 97 15.16 1.72 -0.66
N GLN A 98 14.61 1.64 -1.88
CA GLN A 98 13.24 1.18 -2.16
C GLN A 98 13.14 0.18 -3.33
N PRO A 99 13.93 -0.92 -3.32
CA PRO A 99 14.08 -1.79 -4.49
C PRO A 99 12.77 -2.49 -4.86
N GLU A 100 11.92 -2.82 -3.89
CA GLU A 100 10.64 -3.48 -4.15
C GLU A 100 9.65 -2.58 -4.88
N CYS A 101 9.69 -1.27 -4.62
CA CYS A 101 8.86 -0.30 -5.32
C CYS A 101 9.42 -0.01 -6.72
N ALA A 102 10.74 0.00 -6.87
CA ALA A 102 11.42 0.14 -8.15
C ALA A 102 11.09 -1.03 -9.11
N GLU A 103 11.10 -2.27 -8.62
CA GLU A 103 10.61 -3.44 -9.37
C GLU A 103 9.17 -3.28 -9.88
N THR A 104 8.29 -2.74 -9.04
CA THR A 104 6.88 -2.48 -9.42
C THR A 104 6.76 -1.38 -10.48
N PHE A 105 7.58 -0.34 -10.38
CA PHE A 105 7.67 0.70 -11.39
C PHE A 105 8.16 0.15 -12.73
N TYR A 106 9.23 -0.63 -12.69
CA TYR A 106 9.74 -1.35 -13.85
C TYR A 106 8.66 -2.21 -14.51
N ASN A 107 7.91 -3.01 -13.73
CA ASN A 107 6.81 -3.81 -14.27
C ASN A 107 5.75 -2.95 -14.97
N SER A 108 5.44 -1.79 -14.40
CA SER A 108 4.44 -0.88 -14.98
C SER A 108 4.90 -0.29 -16.31
N VAL A 109 6.18 0.11 -16.38
CA VAL A 109 6.81 0.58 -17.63
C VAL A 109 6.87 -0.55 -18.66
N ALA A 110 7.31 -1.74 -18.27
CA ALA A 110 7.38 -2.92 -19.13
C ALA A 110 6.02 -3.26 -19.75
N CYS A 111 4.96 -3.31 -18.93
CA CYS A 111 3.63 -3.60 -19.41
C CYS A 111 3.10 -2.54 -20.39
N GLN A 112 3.44 -1.25 -20.19
CA GLN A 112 3.04 -0.19 -21.13
C GLN A 112 3.82 -0.24 -22.44
N VAL A 113 5.11 -0.58 -22.41
CA VAL A 113 5.93 -0.65 -23.64
C VAL A 113 5.63 -1.91 -24.45
N LEU A 114 5.43 -3.06 -23.79
CA LEU A 114 5.31 -4.37 -24.45
C LEU A 114 3.89 -4.78 -24.85
N HIS A 115 2.86 -3.99 -24.48
CA HIS A 115 1.43 -4.05 -24.86
C HIS A 115 0.64 -5.40 -24.78
N ARG A 116 1.20 -6.57 -25.12
CA ARG A 116 0.48 -7.86 -25.23
C ARG A 116 1.27 -9.12 -24.84
N ARG A 117 2.60 -9.09 -24.68
CA ARG A 117 3.42 -10.31 -24.43
C ARG A 117 4.10 -10.38 -23.05
N TYR A 118 3.74 -9.49 -22.13
CA TYR A 118 4.40 -9.37 -20.83
C TYR A 118 4.13 -10.53 -19.85
N TYR A 119 3.19 -11.44 -20.17
CA TYR A 119 2.82 -12.55 -19.28
C TYR A 119 3.96 -13.54 -19.04
N HIS A 120 5.01 -13.50 -19.88
CA HIS A 120 6.20 -14.28 -19.65
C HIS A 120 7.04 -13.67 -18.51
N ASN A 121 7.23 -14.50 -17.47
CA ASN A 121 8.02 -14.24 -16.26
C ASN A 121 9.45 -13.70 -16.50
N GLU A 122 9.97 -13.84 -17.72
CA GLU A 122 11.29 -13.37 -18.13
C GLU A 122 11.37 -11.84 -18.16
N PHE A 123 10.33 -11.15 -18.61
CA PHE A 123 10.35 -9.70 -18.81
C PHE A 123 10.01 -8.88 -17.58
N ILE A 124 9.29 -9.45 -16.60
CA ILE A 124 8.81 -8.71 -15.41
C ILE A 124 9.26 -9.33 -14.09
N PHE A 125 9.26 -8.53 -13.02
CA PHE A 125 9.52 -8.93 -11.65
C PHE A 125 8.28 -9.55 -10.99
N TRP A 126 7.97 -10.78 -11.35
CA TRP A 126 6.94 -11.56 -10.67
C TRP A 126 7.44 -12.11 -9.30
N ARG A 127 8.76 -12.25 -9.11
CA ARG A 127 9.41 -12.48 -7.80
C ARG A 127 10.29 -11.30 -7.43
N PRO A 128 10.47 -11.02 -6.13
CA PRO A 128 11.47 -10.06 -5.70
C PRO A 128 12.86 -10.55 -6.07
N ALA A 129 13.66 -9.67 -6.68
CA ALA A 129 15.05 -9.92 -7.03
C ALA A 129 16.00 -9.52 -5.90
N VAL A 130 15.62 -8.52 -5.09
CA VAL A 130 16.42 -8.01 -3.97
C VAL A 130 15.70 -8.25 -2.65
N ALA A 131 16.46 -8.72 -1.64
CA ALA A 131 15.96 -8.85 -0.28
C ALA A 131 15.78 -7.46 0.35
N THR A 132 14.64 -7.23 0.98
CA THR A 132 14.36 -5.98 1.70
C THR A 132 14.58 -6.09 3.21
N GLU A 133 15.07 -7.25 3.67
CA GLU A 133 15.40 -7.49 5.06
C GLU A 133 16.61 -6.64 5.44
N HIS A 134 16.54 -5.98 6.60
CA HIS A 134 17.61 -5.13 7.13
C HIS A 134 18.01 -3.91 6.27
N LEU A 135 17.17 -3.49 5.33
CA LEU A 135 17.36 -2.19 4.69
C LEU A 135 17.15 -1.05 5.69
N GLU A 136 18.14 -0.18 5.80
CA GLU A 136 18.12 0.98 6.68
C GLU A 136 18.34 2.27 5.89
N GLY A 137 17.65 3.34 6.32
CA GLY A 137 17.82 4.67 5.77
C GLY A 137 18.97 5.41 6.47
N GLU A 138 19.14 6.68 6.13
CA GLU A 138 20.06 7.59 6.84
C GLU A 138 19.65 7.79 8.29
N ARG A 139 18.34 7.69 8.56
CA ARG A 139 17.77 7.78 9.90
C ARG A 139 17.09 6.47 10.27
N PRO A 140 17.18 6.05 11.55
CA PRO A 140 16.41 4.91 12.04
C PRO A 140 14.91 5.07 11.77
N THR A 141 14.27 4.01 11.28
CA THR A 141 12.83 3.97 10.99
C THR A 141 11.97 4.23 12.22
N TYR A 142 12.44 3.81 13.40
CA TYR A 142 11.80 4.03 14.68
C TYR A 142 12.82 4.44 15.73
N ARG A 143 12.36 5.11 16.78
CA ARG A 143 13.16 5.56 17.92
C ARG A 143 12.80 4.72 19.14
N CYS A 144 13.82 4.30 19.89
CA CYS A 144 13.66 3.60 21.15
C CYS A 144 13.79 4.58 22.32
N TYR A 145 12.88 4.49 23.27
CA TYR A 145 12.91 5.25 24.52
C TYR A 145 12.87 4.31 25.71
N TYR A 146 13.56 4.67 26.80
CA TYR A 146 13.80 3.81 27.96
C TYR A 146 13.23 4.42 29.24
N PRO A 147 11.93 4.19 29.56
CA PRO A 147 11.27 4.79 30.72
C PRO A 147 11.91 4.53 32.08
N LEU A 148 12.65 3.43 32.22
CA LEU A 148 13.38 3.10 33.45
C LEU A 148 14.55 4.04 33.74
N LYS A 149 15.17 4.60 32.69
CA LYS A 149 16.31 5.50 32.82
C LYS A 149 15.87 6.94 33.05
N ASP A 150 14.94 7.40 32.21
CA ASP A 150 14.58 8.84 32.13
C ASP A 150 13.32 9.18 32.94
N GLY A 151 12.56 8.17 33.34
CA GLY A 151 11.25 8.30 33.95
C GLY A 151 10.14 8.40 32.90
N LEU A 152 9.06 7.64 33.09
CA LEU A 152 7.98 7.48 32.10
C LEU A 152 7.39 8.80 31.59
N ARG A 153 7.16 9.79 32.48
CA ARG A 153 6.60 11.08 32.06
C ARG A 153 7.54 11.84 31.12
N ARG A 154 8.83 11.94 31.47
CA ARG A 154 9.84 12.61 30.63
C ARG A 154 10.01 11.88 29.31
N THR A 155 9.95 10.55 29.32
CA THR A 155 9.95 9.73 28.09
C THR A 155 8.77 10.08 27.18
N LEU A 156 7.54 10.18 27.70
CA LEU A 156 6.39 10.57 26.88
C LEU A 156 6.49 12.02 26.38
N GLU A 157 7.03 12.93 27.20
CA GLU A 157 7.32 14.29 26.77
C GLU A 157 8.31 14.26 25.59
N ALA A 158 9.45 13.57 25.73
CA ALA A 158 10.46 13.43 24.69
C ALA A 158 9.89 12.81 23.40
N ILE A 159 9.02 11.80 23.50
CA ILE A 159 8.34 11.20 22.34
C ILE A 159 7.58 12.27 21.56
N ILE A 160 6.75 13.06 22.24
CA ILE A 160 5.93 14.11 21.60
C ILE A 160 6.82 15.17 20.94
N ASP A 161 7.86 15.64 21.63
CA ASP A 161 8.78 16.66 21.10
C ASP A 161 9.52 16.17 19.87
N SER A 162 9.77 14.86 19.78
CA SER A 162 10.53 14.26 18.71
C SER A 162 9.87 14.40 17.32
N PHE A 163 8.57 14.67 17.25
CA PHE A 163 7.82 14.88 16.00
C PHE A 163 7.96 16.31 15.46
N GLY A 164 8.37 17.25 16.31
CA GLY A 164 8.70 18.62 15.92
C GLY A 164 7.54 19.44 15.36
N LEU A 165 6.28 19.08 15.62
CA LEU A 165 5.12 19.87 15.18
C LEU A 165 5.22 21.30 15.72
N GLU A 166 5.05 22.30 14.85
CA GLU A 166 5.27 23.71 15.20
C GLU A 166 4.13 24.33 16.03
N ASN A 167 2.94 23.74 15.98
CA ASN A 167 1.76 24.25 16.67
C ASN A 167 1.89 24.22 18.21
N PRO A 168 1.32 25.21 18.91
CA PRO A 168 1.23 25.19 20.37
C PRO A 168 0.33 24.04 20.85
N TRP A 169 0.53 23.58 22.08
CA TRP A 169 -0.35 22.58 22.72
C TRP A 169 -1.41 23.26 23.57
N GLU A 170 -2.65 22.77 23.53
CA GLU A 170 -3.75 23.29 24.36
C GLU A 170 -3.47 23.04 25.86
N ASP A 171 -3.28 21.76 26.24
CA ASP A 171 -2.81 21.38 27.57
C ASP A 171 -2.08 20.03 27.51
N ARG A 172 -0.77 20.11 27.22
CA ARG A 172 0.10 18.94 27.14
C ARG A 172 0.14 18.13 28.43
N ARG A 173 0.01 18.76 29.60
CA ARG A 173 0.11 18.06 30.90
C ARG A 173 -1.15 17.25 31.18
N ARG A 174 -2.32 17.79 30.85
CA ARG A 174 -3.61 17.08 30.93
C ARG A 174 -3.60 15.87 30.01
N ASP A 175 -3.19 16.07 28.76
CA ASP A 175 -3.25 15.03 27.73
C ASP A 175 -2.32 13.86 28.06
N LEU A 176 -1.07 14.15 28.48
CA LEU A 176 -0.15 13.13 28.96
C LEU A 176 -0.69 12.37 30.18
N ARG A 177 -1.38 13.05 31.10
CA ARG A 177 -2.02 12.40 32.25
C ARG A 177 -3.13 11.44 31.82
N ASN A 178 -3.92 11.82 30.81
CA ASN A 178 -4.99 11.00 30.26
C ASN A 178 -4.41 9.76 29.55
N VAL A 179 -3.39 9.95 28.70
CA VAL A 179 -2.67 8.84 28.04
C VAL A 179 -2.07 7.89 29.07
N LEU A 180 -1.41 8.41 30.11
CA LEU A 180 -0.86 7.59 31.20
C LEU A 180 -1.94 6.82 31.97
N ARG A 181 -3.07 7.46 32.26
CA ARG A 181 -4.20 6.82 32.94
C ARG A 181 -4.77 5.68 32.09
N ALA A 182 -4.98 5.92 30.79
CA ALA A 182 -5.46 4.90 29.85
C ALA A 182 -4.45 3.75 29.75
N LEU A 183 -3.16 4.06 29.58
CA LEU A 183 -2.10 3.07 29.46
C LEU A 183 -2.02 2.14 30.67
N ARG A 184 -2.16 2.69 31.89
CA ARG A 184 -2.19 1.90 33.14
C ARG A 184 -3.32 0.88 33.18
N GLY A 185 -4.43 1.12 32.47
CA GLY A 185 -5.55 0.17 32.36
C GLY A 185 -5.19 -1.10 31.60
N HIS A 186 -4.16 -1.08 30.75
CA HIS A 186 -3.77 -2.22 29.94
C HIS A 186 -2.74 -3.14 30.63
N PHE A 187 -2.11 -2.72 31.73
CA PHE A 187 -1.15 -3.54 32.45
C PHE A 187 -1.77 -4.21 33.69
N PRO A 188 -1.43 -5.48 33.99
CA PRO A 188 -1.90 -6.14 35.20
C PRO A 188 -1.39 -5.39 36.44
N ARG A 189 -2.15 -5.47 37.53
CA ARG A 189 -1.73 -4.99 38.84
C ARG A 189 -1.32 -6.17 39.73
N PRO A 190 -0.15 -6.13 40.39
CA PRO A 190 0.83 -5.06 40.38
C PRO A 190 1.61 -4.97 39.05
N LEU A 191 1.90 -3.75 38.61
CA LEU A 191 2.71 -3.52 37.40
C LEU A 191 4.13 -4.05 37.65
N ARG A 192 4.51 -5.10 36.92
CA ARG A 192 5.89 -5.63 36.93
C ARG A 192 6.65 -5.02 35.75
N VAL A 193 7.45 -4.01 36.02
CA VAL A 193 8.37 -3.43 35.04
C VAL A 193 9.62 -4.31 34.96
N ARG A 194 10.06 -4.62 33.74
CA ARG A 194 11.24 -5.42 33.45
C ARG A 194 12.37 -4.55 32.90
N PRO A 195 13.64 -4.96 33.03
CA PRO A 195 14.79 -4.15 32.58
C PRO A 195 14.77 -3.79 31.09
N ASP A 196 14.13 -4.61 30.28
CA ASP A 196 13.96 -4.44 28.84
C ASP A 196 12.75 -3.54 28.47
N LEU A 197 12.14 -2.86 29.45
CA LEU A 197 11.05 -1.92 29.18
C LEU A 197 11.52 -0.83 28.21
N GLN A 198 10.94 -0.85 27.01
CA GLN A 198 11.19 0.15 25.99
C GLN A 198 9.89 0.55 25.28
N ILE A 199 9.85 1.80 24.85
CA ILE A 199 8.81 2.34 23.99
C ILE A 199 9.44 2.59 22.63
N GLN A 200 8.96 1.91 21.60
CA GLN A 200 9.44 2.07 20.23
C GLN A 200 8.38 2.83 19.44
N VAL A 201 8.75 3.93 18.79
CA VAL A 201 7.82 4.77 18.02
C VAL A 201 8.40 5.05 16.65
N LEU A 202 7.58 4.90 15.60
CA LEU A 202 7.97 5.25 14.23
C LEU A 202 8.40 6.72 14.17
N ALA A 203 9.48 6.98 13.44
CA ALA A 203 10.14 8.28 13.42
C ALA A 203 9.29 9.35 12.72
N SER A 204 8.57 8.98 11.67
CA SER A 204 7.66 9.87 10.94
C SER A 204 6.21 9.70 11.44
N PRO A 205 5.49 10.82 11.68
CA PRO A 205 4.06 10.77 11.98
C PRO A 205 3.26 10.40 10.73
N PHE A 206 2.11 9.76 10.95
CA PHE A 206 1.18 9.39 9.88
C PHE A 206 0.10 10.46 9.80
N PHE A 207 -0.09 11.12 8.66
CA PHE A 207 -1.16 12.10 8.48
C PHE A 207 -2.33 11.51 7.70
N ARG A 208 -3.54 11.77 8.16
CA ARG A 208 -4.77 11.46 7.42
C ARG A 208 -5.88 12.41 7.83
N ASN A 209 -6.48 13.06 6.84
CA ASN A 209 -7.51 14.07 7.03
C ASN A 209 -7.05 15.16 8.01
N LYS A 210 -7.68 15.24 9.19
CA LYS A 210 -7.40 16.24 10.23
C LYS A 210 -6.53 15.69 11.38
N GLY A 211 -5.99 14.48 11.24
CA GLY A 211 -5.23 13.83 12.32
C GLY A 211 -3.82 13.50 11.92
N ALA A 212 -2.90 13.73 12.84
CA ALA A 212 -1.56 13.15 12.85
C ALA A 212 -1.55 11.98 13.83
N TYR A 213 -0.92 10.87 13.49
CA TYR A 213 -0.94 9.66 14.31
C TYR A 213 0.49 9.25 14.64
N LEU A 214 0.74 9.14 15.95
CA LEU A 214 1.91 8.48 16.50
C LEU A 214 1.65 6.99 16.49
N VAL A 215 2.58 6.17 16.03
CA VAL A 215 2.41 4.71 15.94
C VAL A 215 3.63 4.03 16.51
N GLY A 216 3.42 3.08 17.42
CA GLY A 216 4.50 2.44 18.14
C GLY A 216 4.09 1.16 18.86
N ARG A 217 5.02 0.63 19.64
CA ARG A 217 4.78 -0.48 20.58
C ARG A 217 5.54 -0.27 21.88
N ILE A 218 5.00 -0.84 22.94
CA ILE A 218 5.66 -0.95 24.23
C ILE A 218 6.08 -2.39 24.40
N ILE A 219 7.34 -2.61 24.76
CA ILE A 219 7.91 -3.93 25.00
C ILE A 219 8.24 -4.01 26.49
N ASN A 220 7.81 -5.09 27.15
CA ASN A 220 8.11 -5.37 28.55
C ASN A 220 8.15 -6.89 28.75
N ALA A 221 9.35 -7.47 28.69
CA ALA A 221 9.57 -8.91 28.51
C ALA A 221 8.78 -9.46 27.33
N GLN A 222 8.06 -10.57 27.52
CA GLN A 222 7.29 -11.23 26.47
C GLN A 222 6.03 -10.45 26.03
N ARG A 223 5.75 -9.31 26.66
CA ARG A 223 4.57 -8.51 26.33
C ARG A 223 4.93 -7.39 25.38
N GLU A 224 4.43 -7.51 24.16
CA GLU A 224 4.41 -6.43 23.18
C GLU A 224 3.00 -5.83 23.11
N LEU A 225 2.91 -4.52 23.27
CA LEU A 225 1.64 -3.79 23.26
C LEU A 225 1.69 -2.72 22.17
N PRO A 226 1.13 -2.98 20.97
CA PRO A 226 1.07 -1.99 19.92
C PRO A 226 0.11 -0.87 20.33
N PHE A 227 0.41 0.35 19.90
CA PHE A 227 -0.43 1.50 20.17
C PHE A 227 -0.37 2.55 19.05
N ALA A 228 -1.40 3.38 19.01
CA ALA A 228 -1.41 4.62 18.25
C ALA A 228 -2.01 5.76 19.06
N VAL A 229 -1.52 6.99 18.88
CA VAL A 229 -2.04 8.19 19.53
C VAL A 229 -2.39 9.21 18.45
N PRO A 230 -3.68 9.47 18.19
CA PRO A 230 -4.09 10.61 17.37
C PRO A 230 -3.79 11.94 18.07
N ILE A 231 -3.13 12.83 17.33
CA ILE A 231 -2.93 14.24 17.62
C ILE A 231 -3.88 15.01 16.70
N LEU A 232 -4.75 15.81 17.29
CA LEU A 232 -5.72 16.64 16.59
C LEU A 232 -5.46 18.11 16.89
N GLN A 233 -6.12 18.98 16.11
CA GLN A 233 -6.10 20.42 16.32
C GLN A 233 -7.48 20.92 16.71
N ASN A 234 -7.53 21.79 17.71
CA ASN A 234 -8.76 22.51 18.06
C ASN A 234 -8.97 23.71 17.11
N GLU A 235 -10.06 24.45 17.30
CA GLU A 235 -10.41 25.59 16.44
C GLU A 235 -9.41 26.76 16.53
N ARG A 236 -8.58 26.81 17.58
CA ARG A 236 -7.50 27.79 17.75
C ARG A 236 -6.18 27.35 17.11
N GLY A 237 -6.13 26.18 16.49
CA GLY A 237 -4.89 25.62 15.92
C GLY A 237 -3.93 25.05 16.96
N GLU A 238 -4.41 24.81 18.19
CA GLU A 238 -3.63 24.17 19.25
C GLU A 238 -3.77 22.65 19.20
N LEU A 239 -2.69 21.94 19.49
CA LEU A 239 -2.61 20.49 19.50
C LEU A 239 -3.14 19.90 20.80
N TYR A 240 -3.80 18.75 20.67
CA TYR A 240 -4.14 17.89 21.80
C TYR A 240 -4.04 16.41 21.42
N LEU A 241 -3.81 15.55 22.43
CA LEU A 241 -3.88 14.10 22.26
C LEU A 241 -5.32 13.63 22.49
N ASP A 242 -5.96 13.15 21.44
CA ASP A 242 -7.39 12.82 21.46
C ASP A 242 -7.67 11.49 22.17
N ALA A 243 -6.85 10.47 21.91
CA ALA A 243 -7.04 9.13 22.44
C ALA A 243 -5.73 8.34 22.56
N LEU A 244 -5.80 7.19 23.21
CA LEU A 244 -4.78 6.15 23.15
C LEU A 244 -5.42 4.87 22.61
N LEU A 245 -5.07 4.50 21.39
CA LEU A 245 -5.50 3.26 20.74
C LEU A 245 -4.50 2.17 21.10
N VAL A 246 -4.93 1.07 21.71
CA VAL A 246 -4.04 0.02 22.20
C VAL A 246 -4.50 -1.35 21.69
N GLY A 247 -3.55 -2.15 21.23
CA GLY A 247 -3.78 -3.52 20.78
C GLY A 247 -4.02 -3.63 19.27
N GLU A 248 -3.81 -4.85 18.76
CA GLU A 248 -3.89 -5.15 17.32
C GLU A 248 -5.24 -4.74 16.72
N ASP A 249 -6.36 -5.05 17.38
CA ASP A 249 -7.71 -4.76 16.87
C ASP A 249 -7.94 -3.27 16.59
N GLN A 250 -7.48 -2.40 17.49
CA GLN A 250 -7.62 -0.95 17.32
C GLN A 250 -6.76 -0.45 16.16
N LEU A 251 -5.55 -1.00 16.01
CA LEU A 251 -4.69 -0.66 14.88
C LEU A 251 -5.25 -1.19 13.56
N LEU A 252 -5.85 -2.39 13.52
CA LEU A 252 -6.50 -2.92 12.32
C LEU A 252 -7.64 -2.02 11.83
N VAL A 253 -8.41 -1.42 12.75
CA VAL A 253 -9.45 -0.43 12.41
C VAL A 253 -8.82 0.88 11.89
N LEU A 254 -7.72 1.32 12.49
CA LEU A 254 -7.00 2.52 12.09
C LEU A 254 -6.37 2.38 10.69
N PHE A 255 -5.78 1.23 10.39
CA PHE A 255 -5.14 0.85 9.13
C PHE A 255 -6.07 0.03 8.21
N SER A 256 -7.38 0.17 8.39
CA SER A 256 -8.38 -0.54 7.57
C SER A 256 -8.30 -0.11 6.10
N PHE A 257 -8.49 -1.07 5.19
CA PHE A 257 -8.62 -0.82 3.75
C PHE A 257 -9.80 0.12 3.44
N ALA A 258 -10.79 0.23 4.33
CA ALA A 258 -11.93 1.10 4.15
C ALA A 258 -11.65 2.59 4.43
N ARG A 259 -10.40 2.97 4.73
CA ARG A 259 -10.00 4.35 5.01
C ARG A 259 -9.04 4.87 3.94
N ALA A 260 -8.97 6.20 3.81
CA ALA A 260 -7.95 6.85 3.00
C ALA A 260 -6.53 6.44 3.47
N TYR A 261 -5.59 6.41 2.52
CA TYR A 261 -4.20 6.08 2.79
C TYR A 261 -3.53 7.17 3.62
N PHE A 262 -2.62 6.80 4.51
CA PHE A 262 -1.82 7.75 5.26
C PHE A 262 -0.79 8.45 4.37
N PHE A 263 -0.45 9.68 4.73
CA PHE A 263 0.80 10.31 4.33
C PHE A 263 1.85 10.04 5.39
N VAL A 264 2.99 9.53 4.98
CA VAL A 264 4.11 9.24 5.87
C VAL A 264 5.39 9.40 5.05
N ASP A 265 6.32 10.20 5.55
CA ASP A 265 7.63 10.35 4.92
C ASP A 265 8.47 9.12 5.25
N MET A 266 8.71 8.30 4.23
CA MET A 266 9.45 7.04 4.34
C MET A 266 10.62 7.09 3.38
N GLU A 267 11.82 7.01 3.92
CA GLU A 267 13.01 6.76 3.11
C GLU A 267 13.11 5.28 2.74
N VAL A 268 12.83 4.36 3.65
CA VAL A 268 12.83 2.91 3.38
C VAL A 268 11.44 2.36 3.71
N PRO A 269 10.54 2.20 2.71
CA PRO A 269 9.16 1.78 2.96
C PRO A 269 9.08 0.34 3.49
N ALA A 270 9.96 -0.57 3.05
CA ALA A 270 10.05 -1.93 3.57
C ALA A 270 10.28 -1.99 5.09
N ALA A 271 11.08 -1.09 5.65
CA ALA A 271 11.34 -1.02 7.09
C ALA A 271 10.10 -0.57 7.86
N TYR A 272 9.36 0.42 7.33
CA TYR A 272 8.08 0.86 7.90
C TYR A 272 7.04 -0.27 7.87
N VAL A 273 6.90 -0.95 6.73
CA VAL A 273 5.97 -2.08 6.59
C VAL A 273 6.37 -3.22 7.53
N SER A 274 7.65 -3.52 7.68
CA SER A 274 8.15 -4.53 8.61
C SER A 274 7.82 -4.20 10.06
N PHE A 275 7.98 -2.95 10.47
CA PHE A 275 7.55 -2.50 11.80
C PHE A 275 6.03 -2.64 11.99
N LEU A 276 5.23 -2.22 11.01
CA LEU A 276 3.77 -2.35 11.06
C LEU A 276 3.32 -3.82 11.12
N ARG A 277 4.08 -4.76 10.53
CA ARG A 277 3.81 -6.21 10.67
C ARG A 277 4.03 -6.72 12.08
N TRP A 278 4.99 -6.17 12.84
CA TRP A 278 5.09 -6.51 14.26
C TRP A 278 3.86 -6.05 15.03
N LEU A 279 3.26 -4.92 14.65
CA LEU A 279 2.07 -4.39 15.30
C LEU A 279 0.77 -5.10 14.88
N MET A 280 0.71 -5.58 13.64
CA MET A 280 -0.47 -6.19 13.00
C MET A 280 -0.08 -7.44 12.19
N PRO A 281 0.36 -8.53 12.85
CA PRO A 281 0.94 -9.69 12.18
C PRO A 281 -0.03 -10.40 11.23
N ARG A 282 -1.34 -10.31 11.49
CA ARG A 282 -2.38 -10.96 10.68
C ARG A 282 -2.77 -10.15 9.44
N LYS A 283 -2.32 -8.90 9.32
CA LYS A 283 -2.64 -8.04 8.17
C LYS A 283 -1.72 -8.38 6.98
N PRO A 284 -2.26 -8.65 5.78
CA PRO A 284 -1.44 -8.92 4.60
C PRO A 284 -0.48 -7.77 4.29
N ARG A 285 0.73 -8.11 3.81
CA ARG A 285 1.76 -7.13 3.41
C ARG A 285 1.22 -6.16 2.36
N ALA A 286 0.48 -6.67 1.38
CA ALA A 286 -0.15 -5.85 0.35
C ALA A 286 -1.02 -4.72 0.93
N GLU A 287 -1.82 -5.02 1.95
CA GLU A 287 -2.68 -4.03 2.60
C GLU A 287 -1.89 -3.01 3.44
N LEU A 288 -0.74 -3.41 4.00
CA LEU A 288 0.14 -2.48 4.73
C LEU A 288 0.78 -1.47 3.78
N TYR A 289 1.28 -1.92 2.62
CA TYR A 289 1.78 -1.01 1.57
C TYR A 289 0.70 -0.06 1.07
N MET A 290 -0.53 -0.55 0.87
CA MET A 290 -1.66 0.33 0.52
C MET A 290 -1.94 1.35 1.62
N ALA A 291 -1.96 0.94 2.88
CA ALA A 291 -2.27 1.83 4.00
C ALA A 291 -1.29 3.01 4.12
N VAL A 292 -0.03 2.84 3.71
CA VAL A 292 0.99 3.91 3.67
C VAL A 292 1.01 4.71 2.37
N GLY A 293 0.10 4.44 1.43
CA GLY A 293 -0.05 5.16 0.17
C GLY A 293 0.64 4.52 -1.04
N LEU A 294 1.29 3.37 -0.87
CA LEU A 294 1.98 2.64 -1.95
C LEU A 294 1.06 1.57 -2.57
N ALA A 295 -0.09 2.01 -3.09
CA ALA A 295 -1.15 1.11 -3.56
C ALA A 295 -0.71 0.21 -4.73
N LYS A 296 0.16 0.71 -5.62
CA LYS A 296 0.68 -0.06 -6.77
C LYS A 296 1.63 -1.16 -6.31
N GLN A 297 2.45 -0.91 -5.29
CA GLN A 297 3.23 -1.97 -4.63
C GLN A 297 2.32 -3.01 -3.98
N GLY A 298 1.25 -2.56 -3.33
CA GLY A 298 0.22 -3.45 -2.81
C GLY A 298 -0.39 -4.35 -3.88
N LYS A 299 -0.65 -3.81 -5.08
CA LYS A 299 -1.12 -4.54 -6.27
C LYS A 299 -0.12 -5.63 -6.71
N THR A 300 1.17 -5.32 -6.77
CA THR A 300 2.20 -6.32 -7.11
C THR A 300 2.24 -7.44 -6.07
N LEU A 301 2.23 -7.10 -4.78
CA LEU A 301 2.25 -8.10 -3.70
C LEU A 301 0.98 -8.97 -3.68
N PHE A 302 -0.20 -8.38 -3.90
CA PHE A 302 -1.43 -9.16 -4.03
C PHE A 302 -1.30 -10.23 -5.12
N TYR A 303 -0.78 -9.86 -6.29
CA TYR A 303 -0.65 -10.79 -7.41
C TYR A 303 0.33 -11.92 -7.09
N ARG A 304 1.45 -11.59 -6.41
CA ARG A 304 2.40 -12.58 -5.88
C ARG A 304 1.74 -13.54 -4.89
N ASP A 305 0.95 -13.03 -3.95
CA ASP A 305 0.23 -13.81 -2.95
C ASP A 305 -0.83 -14.73 -3.60
N LEU A 306 -1.54 -14.24 -4.64
CA LEU A 306 -2.51 -15.04 -5.40
C LEU A 306 -1.84 -16.22 -6.12
N HIS A 307 -0.74 -15.97 -6.82
CA HIS A 307 0.03 -17.03 -7.50
C HIS A 307 0.59 -18.06 -6.52
N TYR A 308 1.10 -17.60 -5.38
CA TYR A 308 1.54 -18.49 -4.30
C TYR A 308 0.39 -19.35 -3.77
N HIS A 309 -0.78 -18.74 -3.54
CA HIS A 309 -1.97 -19.45 -3.09
C HIS A 309 -2.43 -20.51 -4.09
N LEU A 310 -2.49 -20.17 -5.38
CA LEU A 310 -2.85 -21.12 -6.44
C LEU A 310 -1.87 -22.29 -6.49
N LYS A 311 -0.56 -22.03 -6.35
CA LYS A 311 0.44 -23.10 -6.35
C LYS A 311 0.31 -24.07 -5.16
N HIS A 312 -0.10 -23.58 -3.99
CA HIS A 312 -0.08 -24.32 -2.73
C HIS A 312 -1.46 -24.75 -2.22
N SER A 313 -2.53 -24.51 -2.98
CA SER A 313 -3.89 -24.92 -2.63
C SER A 313 -4.57 -25.63 -3.80
N SER A 314 -5.57 -26.43 -3.50
CA SER A 314 -6.51 -27.03 -4.47
C SER A 314 -7.81 -26.23 -4.59
N ASP A 315 -7.86 -25.00 -4.05
CA ASP A 315 -9.05 -24.14 -4.09
C ASP A 315 -9.49 -23.88 -5.53
N ARG A 316 -10.78 -23.99 -5.80
CA ARG A 316 -11.34 -23.56 -7.09
C ARG A 316 -11.99 -22.19 -6.96
N PHE A 317 -11.91 -21.39 -8.01
CA PHE A 317 -12.71 -20.19 -8.14
C PHE A 317 -14.17 -20.60 -8.19
N VAL A 318 -14.96 -20.10 -7.25
CA VAL A 318 -16.39 -20.37 -7.10
C VAL A 318 -17.14 -19.05 -7.03
N VAL A 319 -18.42 -19.07 -7.40
CA VAL A 319 -19.32 -17.93 -7.21
C VAL A 319 -19.29 -17.54 -5.73
N ALA A 320 -19.14 -16.25 -5.45
CA ALA A 320 -19.09 -15.77 -4.07
C ALA A 320 -20.44 -16.02 -3.39
N PRO A 321 -20.45 -16.49 -2.12
CA PRO A 321 -21.70 -16.72 -1.39
C PRO A 321 -22.43 -15.39 -1.16
N GLY A 322 -23.75 -15.40 -1.31
CA GLY A 322 -24.60 -14.22 -1.10
C GLY A 322 -25.63 -14.01 -2.20
N ILE A 323 -26.28 -12.84 -2.18
CA ILE A 323 -27.26 -12.46 -3.20
C ILE A 323 -26.52 -12.06 -4.47
N LYS A 324 -26.91 -12.64 -5.61
CA LYS A 324 -26.32 -12.31 -6.92
C LYS A 324 -26.56 -10.83 -7.25
N GLY A 325 -25.47 -10.11 -7.52
CA GLY A 325 -25.54 -8.72 -7.94
C GLY A 325 -26.10 -8.56 -9.36
N LEU A 326 -26.87 -7.50 -9.58
CA LEU A 326 -27.49 -7.19 -10.89
C LEU A 326 -26.47 -6.65 -11.92
N VAL A 327 -25.34 -6.12 -11.44
CA VAL A 327 -24.33 -5.40 -12.26
C VAL A 327 -22.99 -6.14 -12.31
N MET A 328 -22.61 -6.79 -11.20
CA MET A 328 -21.33 -7.49 -11.08
C MET A 328 -21.55 -8.99 -10.96
N LEU A 329 -20.73 -9.77 -11.66
CA LEU A 329 -20.48 -11.17 -11.34
C LEU A 329 -19.34 -11.22 -10.33
N VAL A 330 -19.57 -11.88 -9.19
CA VAL A 330 -18.61 -11.91 -8.07
C VAL A 330 -18.21 -13.35 -7.77
N PHE A 331 -16.91 -13.61 -7.74
CA PHE A 331 -16.35 -14.93 -7.44
C PHE A 331 -15.17 -14.82 -6.46
N THR A 332 -14.75 -15.95 -5.90
CA THR A 332 -13.72 -15.99 -4.84
C THR A 332 -13.04 -17.36 -4.82
N LEU A 333 -11.92 -17.46 -4.10
CA LEU A 333 -11.37 -18.74 -3.67
C LEU A 333 -11.77 -18.94 -2.19
N PRO A 334 -12.25 -20.13 -1.78
CA PRO A 334 -12.76 -20.36 -0.43
C PRO A 334 -11.82 -19.91 0.69
N SER A 335 -10.53 -20.22 0.60
CA SER A 335 -9.55 -19.89 1.64
C SER A 335 -8.72 -18.62 1.35
N PHE A 336 -8.91 -17.98 0.20
CA PHE A 336 -8.28 -16.69 -0.11
C PHE A 336 -9.19 -15.53 0.31
N PRO A 337 -8.66 -14.47 0.94
CA PRO A 337 -9.52 -13.49 1.61
C PRO A 337 -10.01 -12.35 0.69
N TYR A 338 -10.10 -12.59 -0.61
CA TYR A 338 -10.49 -11.60 -1.61
C TYR A 338 -11.62 -12.09 -2.50
N VAL A 339 -12.41 -11.14 -3.02
CA VAL A 339 -13.42 -11.37 -4.05
C VAL A 339 -13.01 -10.67 -5.34
N PHE A 340 -13.34 -11.29 -6.46
CA PHE A 340 -13.11 -10.81 -7.81
C PHE A 340 -14.47 -10.40 -8.38
N LYS A 341 -14.55 -9.21 -8.96
CA LYS A 341 -15.78 -8.63 -9.47
C LYS A 341 -15.59 -8.24 -10.93
N VAL A 342 -16.34 -8.88 -11.81
CA VAL A 342 -16.37 -8.58 -13.25
C VAL A 342 -17.70 -7.91 -13.55
N ILE A 343 -17.66 -6.84 -14.36
CA ILE A 343 -18.88 -6.15 -14.79
C ILE A 343 -19.59 -7.05 -15.82
N ARG A 344 -20.90 -7.27 -15.63
CA ARG A 344 -21.73 -8.03 -16.59
C ARG A 344 -21.86 -7.28 -17.91
N ASP A 345 -22.04 -8.02 -19.00
CA ASP A 345 -22.26 -7.45 -20.34
C ASP A 345 -23.65 -6.79 -20.44
N ARG A 346 -24.63 -7.35 -19.71
CA ARG A 346 -26.00 -6.83 -19.63
C ARG A 346 -26.44 -6.76 -18.18
N PHE A 347 -27.05 -5.65 -17.77
CA PHE A 347 -27.56 -5.48 -16.41
C PHE A 347 -29.02 -5.88 -16.31
N ALA A 348 -29.36 -6.57 -15.24
CA ALA A 348 -30.74 -6.98 -15.00
C ALA A 348 -31.62 -5.78 -14.61
N PRO A 349 -32.88 -5.71 -15.09
CA PRO A 349 -33.84 -4.71 -14.62
C PRO A 349 -33.94 -4.70 -13.09
N PRO A 350 -34.10 -3.52 -12.46
CA PRO A 350 -34.40 -2.20 -13.05
C PRO A 350 -33.15 -1.34 -13.35
N LYS A 351 -31.95 -1.92 -13.47
CA LYS A 351 -30.71 -1.14 -13.63
C LYS A 351 -30.55 -0.62 -15.06
N ASP A 352 -30.91 0.64 -15.26
CA ASP A 352 -30.67 1.40 -16.49
C ASP A 352 -29.41 2.28 -16.35
N ILE A 353 -28.24 1.64 -16.40
CA ILE A 353 -26.93 2.31 -16.42
C ILE A 353 -26.01 1.56 -17.37
N ASP A 354 -24.98 2.23 -17.89
CA ASP A 354 -23.99 1.59 -18.75
C ASP A 354 -22.74 1.14 -17.98
N ARG A 355 -21.86 0.39 -18.66
CA ARG A 355 -20.59 -0.09 -18.11
C ARG A 355 -19.68 1.07 -17.68
N GLN A 356 -19.64 2.15 -18.45
CA GLN A 356 -18.78 3.30 -18.16
C GLN A 356 -19.17 3.97 -16.85
N THR A 357 -20.47 4.15 -16.61
CA THR A 357 -21.02 4.68 -15.36
C THR A 357 -20.60 3.84 -14.15
N VAL A 358 -20.51 2.51 -14.30
CA VAL A 358 -20.00 1.64 -13.24
C VAL A 358 -18.52 1.92 -12.98
N ILE A 359 -17.69 1.96 -14.03
CA ILE A 359 -16.26 2.27 -13.93
C ILE A 359 -16.03 3.63 -13.27
N ASP A 360 -16.76 4.66 -13.70
CA ASP A 360 -16.67 6.01 -13.15
C ASP A 360 -17.02 6.05 -11.65
N LYS A 361 -17.99 5.25 -11.22
CA LYS A 361 -18.34 5.11 -9.80
C LYS A 361 -17.22 4.45 -8.99
N TYR A 362 -16.60 3.38 -9.50
CA TYR A 362 -15.43 2.78 -8.84
C TYR A 362 -14.25 3.77 -8.76
N HIS A 363 -13.99 4.50 -9.85
CA HIS A 363 -12.96 5.54 -9.88
C HIS A 363 -13.26 6.68 -8.89
N MET A 364 -14.51 7.12 -8.80
CA MET A 364 -14.96 8.10 -7.82
C MET A 364 -14.69 7.61 -6.39
N VAL A 365 -15.06 6.38 -6.04
CA VAL A 365 -14.80 5.81 -4.69
C VAL A 365 -13.31 5.79 -4.38
N LYS A 366 -12.47 5.47 -5.37
CA LYS A 366 -11.01 5.45 -5.21
C LYS A 366 -10.44 6.83 -4.87
N LEU A 367 -10.96 7.90 -5.48
CA LEU A 367 -10.53 9.28 -5.28
C LEU A 367 -11.16 9.99 -4.06
N HIS A 368 -12.14 9.37 -3.40
CA HIS A 368 -12.83 9.97 -2.25
C HIS A 368 -12.28 9.46 -0.93
N ASP A 369 -12.45 10.26 0.14
CA ASP A 369 -12.26 9.75 1.49
C ASP A 369 -13.31 8.67 1.76
N ARG A 370 -12.84 7.44 1.91
CA ARG A 370 -13.69 6.26 2.14
C ARG A 370 -14.34 6.25 3.53
N VAL A 371 -13.87 7.08 4.46
CA VAL A 371 -14.42 7.29 5.82
C VAL A 371 -14.68 6.01 6.64
N GLY A 372 -14.06 4.88 6.29
CA GLY A 372 -14.29 3.59 6.92
C GLY A 372 -15.56 2.87 6.46
N ARG A 373 -16.22 3.34 5.39
CA ARG A 373 -17.52 2.84 4.91
C ARG A 373 -17.49 2.26 3.51
N MET A 374 -16.44 2.55 2.73
CA MET A 374 -16.27 2.03 1.37
C MET A 374 -14.98 1.22 1.30
N ALA A 375 -15.05 0.00 0.74
CA ALA A 375 -13.86 -0.82 0.54
C ALA A 375 -12.95 -0.21 -0.53
N ASP A 376 -11.64 -0.33 -0.35
CA ASP A 376 -10.68 -0.03 -1.41
C ASP A 376 -10.71 -1.14 -2.47
N THR A 377 -10.43 -0.77 -3.72
CA THR A 377 -10.54 -1.65 -4.87
C THR A 377 -9.23 -1.70 -5.65
N LEU A 378 -8.80 -2.91 -5.98
CA LEU A 378 -7.67 -3.13 -6.89
C LEU A 378 -8.23 -3.41 -8.28
N GLU A 379 -7.92 -2.52 -9.21
CA GLU A 379 -8.32 -2.67 -10.59
C GLU A 379 -7.21 -3.35 -11.37
N TYR A 380 -7.53 -4.44 -12.07
CA TYR A 380 -6.65 -5.14 -12.98
C TYR A 380 -7.29 -5.26 -14.36
N SER A 381 -6.43 -5.31 -15.37
CA SER A 381 -6.79 -5.58 -16.75
C SER A 381 -5.97 -6.77 -17.25
N LEU A 382 -6.57 -7.55 -18.14
CA LEU A 382 -5.97 -8.73 -18.76
C LEU A 382 -5.31 -9.67 -17.72
N VAL A 383 -6.11 -10.17 -16.78
CA VAL A 383 -5.65 -11.10 -15.75
C VAL A 383 -5.81 -12.52 -16.27
N ALA A 384 -4.69 -13.19 -16.52
CA ALA A 384 -4.68 -14.61 -16.86
C ALA A 384 -4.74 -15.47 -15.58
N LEU A 385 -5.67 -16.41 -15.53
CA LEU A 385 -5.86 -17.35 -14.42
C LEU A 385 -6.01 -18.78 -14.97
N PRO A 386 -5.46 -19.81 -14.30
CA PRO A 386 -5.50 -21.18 -14.83
C PRO A 386 -6.94 -21.70 -14.95
N LEU A 387 -7.33 -22.14 -16.14
CA LEU A 387 -8.71 -22.55 -16.47
C LEU A 387 -9.18 -23.73 -15.60
N GLU A 388 -8.30 -24.69 -15.32
CA GLU A 388 -8.59 -25.86 -14.48
C GLU A 388 -9.06 -25.51 -13.05
N ARG A 389 -8.73 -24.29 -12.60
CA ARG A 389 -9.06 -23.76 -11.29
C ARG A 389 -10.44 -23.13 -11.23
N PHE A 390 -11.18 -23.03 -12.32
CA PHE A 390 -12.56 -22.55 -12.30
C PHE A 390 -13.53 -23.70 -12.05
N ASP A 391 -14.47 -23.47 -11.13
CA ASP A 391 -15.61 -24.36 -11.00
C ASP A 391 -16.46 -24.30 -12.28
N PRO A 392 -16.94 -25.44 -12.82
CA PRO A 392 -17.72 -25.45 -14.06
C PRO A 392 -18.97 -24.56 -14.02
N GLN A 393 -19.59 -24.42 -12.84
CA GLN A 393 -20.76 -23.53 -12.67
C GLN A 393 -20.36 -22.06 -12.81
N LEU A 394 -19.20 -21.68 -12.26
CA LEU A 394 -18.67 -20.32 -12.40
C LEU A 394 -18.29 -20.03 -13.85
N LEU A 395 -17.62 -20.96 -14.53
CA LEU A 395 -17.22 -20.80 -15.92
C LEU A 395 -18.43 -20.57 -16.83
N ALA A 396 -19.48 -21.40 -16.70
CA ALA A 396 -20.71 -21.23 -17.46
C ALA A 396 -21.42 -19.90 -17.15
N GLU A 397 -21.33 -19.38 -15.92
CA GLU A 397 -21.90 -18.07 -15.59
C GLU A 397 -21.07 -16.93 -16.19
N LEU A 398 -19.74 -17.03 -16.20
CA LEU A 398 -18.83 -16.07 -16.85
C LEU A 398 -19.08 -16.01 -18.36
N GLU A 399 -19.17 -17.16 -19.03
CA GLU A 399 -19.45 -17.24 -20.47
C GLU A 399 -20.83 -16.67 -20.83
N ARG A 400 -21.83 -16.82 -19.96
CA ARG A 400 -23.17 -16.30 -20.23
C ARG A 400 -23.31 -14.81 -19.97
N GLU A 401 -22.69 -14.31 -18.90
CA GLU A 401 -22.97 -12.98 -18.34
C GLU A 401 -21.85 -11.96 -18.59
N CYS A 402 -20.64 -12.42 -18.92
CA CYS A 402 -19.42 -11.62 -19.05
C CYS A 402 -18.58 -12.04 -20.27
N ALA A 403 -19.20 -12.58 -21.33
CA ALA A 403 -18.52 -13.06 -22.54
C ALA A 403 -17.58 -12.02 -23.15
N SER A 404 -17.98 -10.74 -23.17
CA SER A 404 -17.16 -9.66 -23.72
C SER A 404 -15.91 -9.33 -22.89
N ALA A 405 -15.86 -9.80 -21.65
CA ALA A 405 -14.82 -9.50 -20.68
C ALA A 405 -13.86 -10.69 -20.44
N ILE A 406 -14.05 -11.82 -21.12
CA ILE A 406 -13.23 -13.02 -20.96
C ILE A 406 -12.74 -13.54 -22.32
N GLU A 407 -11.55 -14.11 -22.33
CA GLU A 407 -10.93 -14.76 -23.48
C GLU A 407 -10.25 -16.05 -23.02
N LEU A 408 -10.33 -17.11 -23.81
CA LEU A 408 -9.61 -18.36 -23.55
C LEU A 408 -8.30 -18.34 -24.35
N ASP A 409 -7.17 -18.45 -23.64
CA ASP A 409 -5.84 -18.56 -24.23
C ASP A 409 -5.15 -19.81 -23.70
N GLY A 410 -5.17 -20.89 -24.49
CA GLY A 410 -4.62 -22.19 -24.10
C GLY A 410 -5.30 -22.77 -22.85
N ASP A 411 -4.53 -22.92 -21.77
CA ASP A 411 -4.95 -23.42 -20.46
C ASP A 411 -5.30 -22.29 -19.47
N GLU A 412 -5.36 -21.04 -19.93
CA GLU A 412 -5.68 -19.86 -19.13
C GLU A 412 -7.01 -19.21 -19.56
N LEU A 413 -7.75 -18.71 -18.56
CA LEU A 413 -8.85 -17.77 -18.75
C LEU A 413 -8.33 -16.35 -18.51
N VAL A 414 -8.33 -15.54 -19.56
CA VAL A 414 -7.91 -14.13 -19.52
C VAL A 414 -9.13 -13.26 -19.25
N ILE A 415 -9.13 -12.55 -18.13
CA ILE A 415 -10.20 -11.60 -17.77
C ILE A 415 -9.75 -10.19 -18.15
N GLY A 416 -10.43 -9.59 -19.12
CA GLY A 416 -10.10 -8.28 -19.67
C GLY A 416 -10.12 -7.16 -18.64
N HIS A 417 -11.08 -7.18 -17.71
CA HIS A 417 -11.17 -6.19 -16.62
C HIS A 417 -11.83 -6.78 -15.37
N VAL A 418 -11.18 -6.59 -14.22
CA VAL A 418 -11.65 -7.12 -12.93
C VAL A 418 -11.29 -6.18 -11.78
N TYR A 419 -12.25 -5.99 -10.87
CA TYR A 419 -12.01 -5.37 -9.57
C TYR A 419 -11.82 -6.43 -8.50
N ILE A 420 -10.83 -6.23 -7.65
CA ILE A 420 -10.54 -7.12 -6.54
C ILE A 420 -10.72 -6.34 -5.25
N GLU A 421 -11.47 -6.93 -4.32
CA GLU A 421 -11.76 -6.34 -3.01
C GLU A 421 -11.53 -7.34 -1.89
N ARG A 422 -11.26 -6.82 -0.69
CA ARG A 422 -11.22 -7.65 0.51
C ARG A 422 -12.59 -8.30 0.74
N ARG A 423 -12.63 -9.61 0.93
CA ARG A 423 -13.86 -10.33 1.24
C ARG A 423 -14.34 -9.95 2.64
N MET A 424 -15.55 -9.41 2.72
CA MET A 424 -16.26 -9.16 3.97
C MET A 424 -17.19 -10.35 4.27
N ARG A 425 -17.48 -10.59 5.56
CA ARG A 425 -18.43 -11.61 6.00
C ARG A 425 -19.77 -10.97 6.35
#